data_AF-A0A9W9ZCX3-F1
#
_entry.id   AF-A0A9W9ZCX3-F1
#
_cell.length_a   1.000
_cell.length_b   1.000
_cell.length_c   1.000
_cell.angle_alpha   90.00
_cell.angle_beta   90.00
_cell.angle_gamma   90.00
#
_symmetry.space_group_name_H-M   'P 1'
#
loop_
_entity.id
_entity.type
_entity.pdbx_description
1 polymer ?
#
loop_
_entity_poly.entity_id
_entity_poly.type
_entity_poly.pdbx_seq_one_letter_code
_entity_poly.pdbx_strand_id
1 'polypeptide(L)'
;MRIYFLVCALLAYSEFFFLEGKMYPGSMTFKQKWADLRAMPGSSQYHVMVTNIENSIREVFKNDSNFQNIKVTQLRENEANKKSTIRGILAADFKLSFNNQSRARSSIYNLFREVQSGAVDGIPVQKGSLVIHGLANMTWPHKQERNRTHQQLDHVASIIQNTWPSGSYGLPKPGSGCPNKQWREGFRYHDSENVENTNVKPNRSHLSGPVSPHGVRQEFCIHMDTPGKNIPWPRGKYCIYRKGETCPTGLLEGWVRWDDENTRIDFPNTFGGELPDGIYGENTVIYFCCSTSGKKSASISLPYGSPFYLIAYGSHRCQEVRYHKAGLHSTIVTSKASP
;
A
#
# COMPACT_ATOMS: atom_id res chain seq x y z
N MET A 1 -25.04 -4.04 -19.58
CA MET A 1 -23.82 -4.76 -19.18
C MET A 1 -23.51 -4.44 -17.73
N ARG A 2 -23.34 -5.41 -16.82
CA ARG A 2 -23.03 -5.14 -15.40
C ARG A 2 -21.59 -4.65 -15.29
N ILE A 3 -21.39 -3.37 -14.98
CA ILE A 3 -20.06 -2.83 -14.70
C ILE A 3 -19.73 -3.12 -13.23
N TYR A 4 -18.89 -4.12 -13.00
CA TYR A 4 -18.39 -4.41 -11.66
C TYR A 4 -17.27 -3.42 -11.32
N PHE A 5 -17.58 -2.39 -10.52
CA PHE A 5 -16.54 -1.59 -9.87
C PHE A 5 -15.91 -2.41 -8.75
N LEU A 6 -14.92 -3.19 -9.15
CA LEU A 6 -14.06 -3.98 -8.29
C LEU A 6 -12.95 -3.06 -7.79
N VAL A 7 -13.26 -2.33 -6.73
CA VAL A 7 -12.33 -1.42 -6.08
C VAL A 7 -11.65 -2.17 -4.94
N CYS A 8 -10.33 -2.30 -5.00
CA CYS A 8 -9.60 -3.11 -4.04
C CYS A 8 -9.48 -2.39 -2.71
N ALA A 9 -10.24 -2.82 -1.70
CA ALA A 9 -10.07 -2.38 -0.33
C ALA A 9 -8.72 -2.82 0.22
N LEU A 10 -7.85 -1.83 0.39
CA LEU A 10 -6.71 -1.91 1.28
C LEU A 10 -7.11 -1.23 2.57
N LEU A 11 -7.79 -1.98 3.44
CA LEU A 11 -8.01 -1.56 4.80
C LEU A 11 -6.66 -1.37 5.48
N ALA A 12 -6.35 -0.12 5.83
CA ALA A 12 -5.53 0.10 7.01
C ALA A 12 -6.31 -0.48 8.19
N TYR A 13 -5.63 -1.26 9.05
CA TYR A 13 -6.22 -1.84 10.25
C TYR A 13 -7.08 -0.81 11.00
N SER A 14 -8.40 -1.00 11.05
CA SER A 14 -9.26 -0.31 12.00
C SER A 14 -10.35 -1.26 12.52
N GLU A 15 -10.13 -1.65 13.77
CA GLU A 15 -11.05 -2.21 14.77
C GLU A 15 -11.57 -3.64 14.61
N PHE A 16 -10.75 -4.57 15.12
CA PHE A 16 -11.23 -5.63 15.99
C PHE A 16 -10.75 -5.32 17.40
N PHE A 17 -11.68 -5.10 18.33
CA PHE A 17 -11.38 -5.17 19.76
C PHE A 17 -11.10 -6.63 20.11
N PHE A 18 -9.82 -6.96 20.28
CA PHE A 18 -9.35 -7.96 21.22
C PHE A 18 -8.09 -7.37 21.88
N LEU A 19 -8.06 -7.45 23.21
CA LEU A 19 -6.92 -7.06 24.05
C LEU A 19 -5.63 -7.68 23.50
N GLU A 20 -4.65 -6.87 23.06
CA GLU A 20 -3.20 -7.13 23.08
C GLU A 20 -2.44 -6.01 22.33
N GLY A 21 -1.22 -5.68 22.78
CA GLY A 21 -0.49 -4.44 22.43
C GLY A 21 -0.29 -4.15 20.94
N LYS A 22 -0.10 -2.87 20.59
CA LYS A 22 0.24 -2.45 19.20
C LYS A 22 1.51 -3.17 18.72
N MET A 23 1.38 -3.83 17.57
CA MET A 23 2.48 -4.51 16.88
C MET A 23 3.23 -3.53 15.97
N TYR A 24 4.55 -3.64 15.93
CA TYR A 24 5.47 -2.87 15.09
C TYR A 24 6.06 -3.78 14.01
N PRO A 25 5.63 -3.63 12.75
CA PRO A 25 6.22 -4.36 11.63
C PRO A 25 7.66 -3.92 11.43
N GLY A 26 8.54 -4.86 11.08
CA GLY A 26 9.93 -4.57 10.78
C GLY A 26 10.51 -5.51 9.74
N SER A 27 11.66 -5.15 9.23
CA SER A 27 12.46 -6.02 8.38
C SER A 27 13.95 -5.83 8.66
N MET A 28 14.74 -6.88 8.39
CA MET A 28 16.20 -6.81 8.43
C MET A 28 16.80 -7.72 7.37
N THR A 29 18.03 -7.41 6.94
CA THR A 29 18.75 -8.18 5.93
C THR A 29 19.95 -8.88 6.56
N PHE A 30 20.14 -10.14 6.22
CA PHE A 30 21.20 -11.00 6.73
C PHE A 30 22.42 -10.97 5.82
N LYS A 31 23.58 -11.50 6.23
CA LYS A 31 24.70 -11.72 5.29
C LYS A 31 24.59 -13.05 4.54
N GLN A 32 23.69 -13.94 4.98
CA GLN A 32 23.43 -15.22 4.35
C GLN A 32 22.77 -15.04 2.97
N LYS A 33 23.14 -15.87 1.99
CA LYS A 33 22.49 -15.86 0.68
C LYS A 33 21.17 -16.62 0.74
N TRP A 34 20.19 -16.10 0.01
CA TRP A 34 18.89 -16.75 -0.15
C TRP A 34 19.02 -18.16 -0.75
N ALA A 35 19.89 -18.31 -1.76
CA ALA A 35 20.14 -19.58 -2.43
C ALA A 35 20.74 -20.67 -1.49
N ASP A 36 21.48 -20.26 -0.46
CA ASP A 36 22.09 -21.19 0.50
C ASP A 36 21.04 -21.77 1.45
N LEU A 37 19.95 -21.03 1.70
CA LEU A 37 18.85 -21.49 2.56
C LEU A 37 18.05 -22.62 1.89
N ARG A 38 17.92 -22.58 0.55
CA ARG A 38 17.07 -23.48 -0.28
C ARG A 38 15.66 -23.73 0.29
N ALA A 39 15.16 -22.82 1.12
CA ALA A 39 14.02 -23.08 1.98
C ALA A 39 12.76 -22.47 1.41
N MET A 40 11.82 -23.33 1.00
CA MET A 40 10.46 -22.92 0.66
C MET A 40 9.61 -22.78 1.94
N PRO A 41 8.59 -21.91 1.96
CA PRO A 41 7.62 -21.87 3.06
C PRO A 41 7.07 -23.28 3.34
N GLY A 42 7.21 -23.76 4.59
CA GLY A 42 6.81 -25.12 5.00
C GLY A 42 7.93 -26.17 5.04
N SER A 43 9.13 -25.85 4.55
CA SER A 43 10.30 -26.74 4.71
C SER A 43 10.88 -26.69 6.12
N SER A 44 11.52 -27.78 6.57
CA SER A 44 12.18 -27.81 7.88
C SER A 44 13.27 -26.75 8.00
N GLN A 45 14.02 -26.50 6.92
CA GLN A 45 15.04 -25.44 6.86
C GLN A 45 14.43 -24.04 7.03
N TYR A 46 13.25 -23.79 6.45
CA TYR A 46 12.53 -22.52 6.60
C TYR A 46 12.14 -22.31 8.05
N HIS A 47 11.57 -23.34 8.68
CA HIS A 47 11.15 -23.29 10.07
C HIS A 47 12.33 -23.11 11.03
N VAL A 48 13.42 -23.85 10.84
CA VAL A 48 14.65 -23.68 11.64
C VAL A 48 15.18 -22.26 11.55
N MET A 49 15.23 -21.68 10.34
CA MET A 49 15.71 -20.31 10.17
C MET A 49 14.78 -19.28 10.82
N VAL A 50 13.47 -19.43 10.67
CA VAL A 50 12.48 -18.60 11.36
C VAL A 50 12.67 -18.66 12.88
N THR A 51 12.76 -19.87 13.44
CA THR A 51 12.96 -20.07 14.88
C THR A 51 14.27 -19.47 15.36
N ASN A 52 15.36 -19.62 14.61
CA ASN A 52 16.65 -19.02 14.94
C ASN A 52 16.56 -17.49 14.99
N ILE A 53 15.96 -16.87 13.97
CA ILE A 53 15.78 -15.40 13.92
C ILE A 53 14.92 -14.93 15.10
N GLU A 54 13.80 -15.60 15.38
CA GLU A 54 12.93 -15.24 16.50
C GLU A 54 13.65 -15.34 17.83
N ASN A 55 14.36 -16.43 18.09
CA ASN A 55 15.11 -16.64 19.33
C ASN A 55 16.22 -15.62 19.50
N SER A 56 17.00 -15.37 18.44
CA SER A 56 18.08 -14.38 18.48
C SER A 56 17.57 -12.97 18.74
N ILE A 57 16.41 -12.61 18.20
CA ILE A 57 15.81 -11.30 18.51
C ILE A 57 15.23 -11.28 19.93
N ARG A 58 14.59 -12.36 20.41
CA ARG A 58 14.14 -12.47 21.81
C ARG A 58 15.30 -12.28 22.78
N GLU A 59 16.48 -12.84 22.48
CA GLU A 59 17.67 -12.68 23.32
C GLU A 59 18.10 -11.22 23.44
N VAL A 60 17.98 -10.42 22.38
CA VAL A 60 18.26 -8.97 22.46
C VAL A 60 17.31 -8.25 23.43
N PHE A 61 16.07 -8.73 23.55
CA PHE A 61 15.04 -8.17 24.42
C PHE A 61 14.91 -8.89 25.78
N LYS A 62 15.78 -9.84 26.13
CA LYS A 62 15.59 -10.69 27.32
C LYS A 62 15.47 -9.94 28.65
N ASN A 63 16.08 -8.76 28.74
CA ASN A 63 16.05 -7.90 29.93
C ASN A 63 15.06 -6.72 29.78
N ASP A 64 14.26 -6.70 28.72
CA ASP A 64 13.30 -5.63 28.46
C ASP A 64 11.88 -6.06 28.86
N SER A 65 11.43 -5.61 30.03
CA SER A 65 10.08 -5.86 30.55
C SER A 65 8.95 -5.29 29.69
N ASN A 66 9.27 -4.41 28.74
CA ASN A 66 8.29 -3.86 27.81
C ASN A 66 8.08 -4.75 26.58
N PHE A 67 9.03 -5.63 26.24
CA PHE A 67 8.91 -6.53 25.10
C PHE A 67 7.94 -7.67 25.43
N GLN A 68 7.01 -7.93 24.51
CA GLN A 68 6.02 -8.99 24.66
C GLN A 68 6.37 -10.18 23.76
N ASN A 69 6.56 -9.94 22.46
CA ASN A 69 6.76 -11.03 21.51
C ASN A 69 7.40 -10.55 20.19
N ILE A 70 7.99 -11.49 19.47
CA ILE A 70 8.33 -11.37 18.05
C ILE A 70 7.67 -12.49 17.25
N LYS A 71 7.25 -12.18 16.03
CA LYS A 71 6.85 -13.17 15.04
C LYS A 71 7.44 -12.84 13.68
N VAL A 72 8.23 -13.74 13.11
CA VAL A 72 8.68 -13.63 11.72
C VAL A 72 7.49 -13.94 10.81
N THR A 73 7.19 -13.01 9.92
CA THR A 73 6.06 -13.12 9.00
C THR A 73 6.46 -13.73 7.66
N GLN A 74 7.69 -13.47 7.20
CA GLN A 74 8.17 -13.96 5.92
C GLN A 74 9.70 -13.94 5.85
N LEU A 75 10.28 -14.94 5.20
CA LEU A 75 11.64 -14.87 4.66
C LEU A 75 11.57 -14.61 3.15
N ARG A 76 12.45 -13.75 2.63
CA ARG A 76 12.49 -13.37 1.21
C ARG A 76 13.90 -13.07 0.72
N GLU A 77 14.06 -13.10 -0.59
CA GLU A 77 15.23 -12.57 -1.28
C GLU A 77 15.16 -11.04 -1.34
N ASN A 78 16.19 -10.37 -0.83
CA ASN A 78 16.36 -8.93 -0.98
C ASN A 78 16.81 -8.61 -2.42
N GLU A 79 16.17 -7.64 -3.08
CA GLU A 79 16.42 -7.25 -4.49
C GLU A 79 16.14 -8.30 -5.60
N ALA A 80 15.08 -9.10 -5.49
CA ALA A 80 14.71 -10.14 -6.48
C ALA A 80 14.50 -9.69 -7.96
N ASN A 81 14.55 -8.39 -8.26
CA ASN A 81 14.18 -7.83 -9.57
C ASN A 81 15.35 -7.62 -10.54
N LYS A 82 16.60 -7.82 -10.11
CA LYS A 82 17.75 -7.90 -11.04
C LYS A 82 17.86 -9.35 -11.50
N LYS A 83 17.49 -9.64 -12.76
CA LYS A 83 17.68 -10.92 -13.49
C LYS A 83 18.31 -12.00 -12.61
N SER A 84 17.52 -12.95 -12.10
CA SER A 84 17.93 -14.06 -11.23
C SER A 84 19.43 -14.32 -11.29
N THR A 85 20.16 -13.67 -10.39
CA THR A 85 21.55 -13.99 -10.12
C THR A 85 21.54 -14.78 -8.83
N ILE A 86 22.42 -15.77 -8.74
CA ILE A 86 22.60 -16.71 -7.62
C ILE A 86 23.16 -15.96 -6.37
N ARG A 87 22.73 -14.71 -6.14
CA ARG A 87 23.35 -13.69 -5.29
C ARG A 87 22.38 -12.95 -4.37
N GLY A 88 21.07 -13.16 -4.45
CA GLY A 88 20.16 -12.44 -3.56
C GLY A 88 20.37 -12.80 -2.09
N ILE A 89 20.22 -11.80 -1.24
CA ILE A 89 20.58 -11.85 0.16
C ILE A 89 19.31 -12.11 0.98
N LEU A 90 19.39 -12.98 1.98
CA LEU A 90 18.26 -13.30 2.84
C LEU A 90 17.78 -12.04 3.58
N ALA A 91 16.48 -11.78 3.53
CA ALA A 91 15.81 -10.80 4.37
C ALA A 91 14.65 -11.45 5.12
N ALA A 92 14.41 -11.00 6.34
CA ALA A 92 13.25 -11.41 7.12
C ALA A 92 12.36 -10.22 7.41
N ASP A 93 11.07 -10.39 7.21
CA ASP A 93 10.02 -9.49 7.66
C ASP A 93 9.40 -10.07 8.92
N PHE A 94 9.15 -9.24 9.94
CA PHE A 94 8.68 -9.66 11.26
C PHE A 94 7.78 -8.61 11.90
N LYS A 95 7.16 -8.97 13.03
CA LYS A 95 6.37 -8.08 13.88
C LYS A 95 6.86 -8.17 15.32
N LEU A 96 7.08 -7.02 15.95
CA LEU A 96 7.42 -6.90 17.37
C LEU A 96 6.20 -6.42 18.15
N SER A 97 5.94 -6.98 19.31
CA SER A 97 4.86 -6.57 20.22
C SER A 97 5.45 -6.02 21.52
N PHE A 98 4.89 -4.92 22.01
CA PHE A 98 5.31 -4.29 23.27
C PHE A 98 4.09 -3.99 24.16
N ASN A 99 4.30 -4.10 25.47
CA ASN A 99 3.28 -3.84 26.48
C ASN A 99 2.89 -2.35 26.54
N ASN A 100 3.89 -1.45 26.48
CA ASN A 100 3.71 0.00 26.51
C ASN A 100 4.31 0.64 25.24
N GLN A 101 3.42 1.27 24.47
CA GLN A 101 3.73 1.91 23.19
C GLN A 101 4.71 3.08 23.34
N SER A 102 4.57 3.88 24.40
CA SER A 102 5.44 5.04 24.65
C SER A 102 6.89 4.62 24.94
N ARG A 103 7.09 3.38 25.40
CA ARG A 103 8.41 2.78 25.67
C ARG A 103 8.94 1.90 24.53
N ALA A 104 8.14 1.60 23.51
CA ALA A 104 8.56 0.75 22.39
C ALA A 104 9.79 1.32 21.66
N ARG A 105 9.89 2.66 21.56
CA ARG A 105 11.05 3.32 20.97
C ARG A 105 12.35 3.02 21.72
N SER A 106 12.35 3.09 23.04
CA SER A 106 13.54 2.78 23.85
C SER A 106 13.88 1.29 23.81
N SER A 107 12.86 0.43 23.77
CA SER A 107 13.03 -1.01 23.63
C SER A 107 13.77 -1.36 22.34
N ILE A 108 13.27 -0.86 21.21
CA ILE A 108 13.80 -1.14 19.86
C ILE A 108 15.24 -0.63 19.69
N TYR A 109 15.68 0.32 20.49
CA TYR A 109 17.05 0.83 20.44
C TYR A 109 18.11 -0.25 20.69
N ASN A 110 17.82 -1.25 21.53
CA ASN A 110 18.74 -2.37 21.77
C ASN A 110 18.93 -3.22 20.50
N LEU A 111 17.82 -3.59 19.85
CA LEU A 111 17.85 -4.31 18.56
C LEU A 111 18.57 -3.51 17.47
N PHE A 112 18.36 -2.19 17.43
CA PHE A 112 19.08 -1.32 16.52
C PHE A 112 20.60 -1.38 16.75
N ARG A 113 21.06 -1.29 18.00
CA ARG A 113 22.50 -1.36 18.32
C ARG A 113 23.13 -2.68 17.90
N GLU A 114 22.45 -3.79 18.15
CA GLU A 114 22.92 -5.11 17.72
C GLU A 114 23.02 -5.17 16.19
N VAL A 115 21.98 -4.77 15.45
CA VAL A 115 22.04 -4.78 13.98
C VAL A 115 23.14 -3.86 13.44
N GLN A 116 23.41 -2.71 14.08
CA GLN A 116 24.52 -1.83 13.71
C GLN A 116 25.90 -2.46 13.97
N SER A 117 26.03 -3.34 14.96
CA SER A 117 27.26 -4.11 15.18
C SER A 117 27.56 -5.06 14.01
N GLY A 118 26.52 -5.47 13.27
CA GLY A 118 26.60 -6.40 12.14
C GLY A 118 26.34 -7.86 12.50
N ALA A 119 25.88 -8.11 13.73
CA ALA A 119 25.36 -9.40 14.17
C ALA A 119 24.19 -9.20 15.15
N VAL A 120 23.20 -10.10 15.13
CA VAL A 120 22.13 -10.18 16.14
C VAL A 120 22.25 -11.55 16.77
N ASP A 121 22.72 -11.59 18.03
CA ASP A 121 22.93 -12.84 18.77
C ASP A 121 23.70 -13.90 17.95
N GLY A 122 24.85 -13.49 17.42
CA GLY A 122 25.70 -14.34 16.59
C GLY A 122 25.24 -14.54 15.14
N ILE A 123 24.01 -14.18 14.78
CA ILE A 123 23.53 -14.24 13.39
C ILE A 123 24.09 -13.04 12.61
N PRO A 124 24.89 -13.24 11.53
CA PRO A 124 25.45 -12.13 10.77
C PRO A 124 24.38 -11.36 9.99
N VAL A 125 24.27 -10.05 10.26
CA VAL A 125 23.32 -9.15 9.61
C VAL A 125 24.03 -8.02 8.87
N GLN A 126 23.34 -7.43 7.89
CA GLN A 126 23.81 -6.21 7.24
C GLN A 126 23.65 -5.03 8.20
N LYS A 127 24.74 -4.29 8.41
CA LYS A 127 24.75 -3.10 9.27
C LYS A 127 23.72 -2.10 8.77
N GLY A 128 22.90 -1.58 9.69
CA GLY A 128 21.86 -0.60 9.36
C GLY A 128 20.69 -1.12 8.52
N SER A 129 20.59 -2.43 8.29
CA SER A 129 19.47 -3.01 7.52
C SER A 129 18.14 -3.09 8.29
N LEU A 130 18.13 -2.75 9.58
CA LEU A 130 16.94 -2.78 10.42
C LEU A 130 15.99 -1.64 10.05
N VAL A 131 14.79 -2.00 9.62
CA VAL A 131 13.68 -1.07 9.39
C VAL A 131 12.56 -1.44 10.36
N ILE A 132 12.07 -0.47 11.14
CA ILE A 132 10.88 -0.65 11.97
C ILE A 132 9.84 0.41 11.59
N HIS A 133 8.65 -0.03 11.21
CA HIS A 133 7.54 0.82 10.80
C HIS A 133 6.69 1.23 12.01
N GLY A 134 6.07 2.42 11.94
CA GLY A 134 5.20 2.93 13.02
C GLY A 134 5.93 3.67 14.15
N LEU A 135 7.23 3.90 14.02
CA LEU A 135 7.99 4.83 14.85
C LEU A 135 8.39 6.05 14.01
N ALA A 136 8.03 7.25 14.47
CA ALA A 136 8.40 8.50 13.79
C ALA A 136 9.92 8.61 13.61
N ASN A 137 10.34 9.13 12.44
CA ASN A 137 11.72 9.26 11.94
C ASN A 137 12.74 9.30 13.08
N MET A 138 13.38 8.16 13.30
CA MET A 138 14.42 8.06 14.30
C MET A 138 15.69 8.69 13.74
N THR A 139 15.94 9.97 14.03
CA THR A 139 17.30 10.50 14.02
C THR A 139 18.03 9.88 15.22
N TRP A 140 18.63 8.72 15.01
CA TRP A 140 19.44 8.07 16.02
C TRP A 140 20.75 8.83 16.18
N PRO A 141 21.25 9.05 17.41
CA PRO A 141 22.52 9.70 17.63
C PRO A 141 23.62 8.78 17.09
N HIS A 142 23.97 8.95 15.82
CA HIS A 142 25.20 8.43 15.27
C HIS A 142 26.33 9.14 16.00
N LYS A 143 27.00 8.41 16.89
CA LYS A 143 28.31 8.81 17.39
C LYS A 143 29.16 9.07 16.15
N GLN A 144 29.62 10.31 16.02
CA GLN A 144 30.34 10.83 14.87
C GLN A 144 31.52 9.93 14.54
N GLU A 145 31.56 9.37 13.33
CA GLU A 145 32.81 9.15 12.60
C GLU A 145 32.57 8.82 11.11
N ARG A 146 32.87 9.83 10.27
CA ARG A 146 33.46 9.76 8.92
C ARG A 146 32.67 9.09 7.77
N ASN A 147 31.99 9.91 6.96
CA ASN A 147 32.47 10.39 5.64
C ASN A 147 31.30 10.99 4.81
N ARG A 148 31.40 12.29 4.52
CA ARG A 148 30.37 13.17 3.94
C ARG A 148 29.86 12.82 2.53
N THR A 149 30.35 11.77 1.89
CA THR A 149 30.02 11.44 0.49
C THR A 149 28.95 10.35 0.32
N HIS A 150 28.69 9.48 1.30
CA HIS A 150 27.63 8.45 1.20
C HIS A 150 26.28 8.86 1.82
N GLN A 151 26.30 9.79 2.77
CA GLN A 151 25.11 10.21 3.54
C GLN A 151 24.03 10.88 2.67
N GLN A 152 24.41 11.42 1.51
CA GLN A 152 23.49 12.05 0.56
C GLN A 152 22.79 11.04 -0.36
N LEU A 153 23.36 9.84 -0.54
CA LEU A 153 22.74 8.78 -1.35
C LEU A 153 21.74 7.94 -0.52
N ASP A 154 22.05 7.66 0.75
CA ASP A 154 21.21 6.82 1.61
C ASP A 154 19.96 7.54 2.13
N HIS A 155 20.04 8.87 2.36
CA HIS A 155 18.89 9.68 2.76
C HIS A 155 17.87 9.85 1.61
N VAL A 156 18.37 9.89 0.37
CA VAL A 156 17.54 9.94 -0.84
C VAL A 156 16.89 8.58 -1.10
N ALA A 157 17.61 7.46 -0.92
CA ALA A 157 17.07 6.11 -1.10
C ALA A 157 15.94 5.74 -0.12
N SER A 158 16.02 6.19 1.14
CA SER A 158 15.00 5.94 2.18
C SER A 158 13.71 6.76 1.98
N ILE A 159 13.84 8.02 1.55
CA ILE A 159 12.67 8.88 1.23
C ILE A 159 11.99 8.41 -0.07
N ILE A 160 12.74 7.86 -1.03
CA ILE A 160 12.18 7.32 -2.28
C ILE A 160 11.29 6.07 -2.04
N GLN A 161 11.47 5.32 -0.95
CA GLN A 161 10.71 4.07 -0.73
C GLN A 161 9.26 4.24 -0.23
N ASN A 162 8.90 5.38 0.38
CA ASN A 162 7.53 5.64 0.84
C ASN A 162 6.92 6.90 0.21
N THR A 163 7.33 7.23 -1.02
CA THR A 163 6.80 8.35 -1.78
C THR A 163 5.89 7.85 -2.88
N TRP A 164 4.81 8.60 -3.12
CA TRP A 164 3.88 8.34 -4.21
C TRP A 164 4.59 8.39 -5.57
N PRO A 165 4.27 7.49 -6.52
CA PRO A 165 4.81 7.57 -7.87
C PRO A 165 4.50 8.93 -8.52
N SER A 166 5.36 9.32 -9.45
CA SER A 166 5.27 10.61 -10.13
C SER A 166 4.05 10.72 -11.05
N GLY A 167 3.70 11.97 -11.34
CA GLY A 167 2.58 12.34 -12.19
C GLY A 167 1.37 12.85 -11.41
N SER A 168 0.45 13.45 -12.15
CA SER A 168 -0.88 13.81 -11.65
C SER A 168 -1.82 12.63 -11.89
N TYR A 169 -2.61 12.24 -10.89
CA TYR A 169 -3.56 11.13 -10.99
C TYR A 169 -4.58 11.17 -9.85
N GLY A 170 -5.64 10.38 -9.98
CA GLY A 170 -6.64 10.20 -8.92
C GLY A 170 -6.74 8.78 -8.40
N LEU A 171 -7.17 8.63 -7.16
CA LEU A 171 -7.53 7.37 -6.51
C LEU A 171 -8.95 7.46 -5.93
N PRO A 172 -9.69 6.34 -5.79
CA PRO A 172 -10.93 6.32 -5.05
C PRO A 172 -10.69 6.70 -3.58
N LYS A 173 -11.57 7.53 -3.02
CA LYS A 173 -11.44 8.03 -1.65
C LYS A 173 -11.86 6.97 -0.61
N PRO A 174 -10.99 6.61 0.34
CA PRO A 174 -11.38 5.87 1.53
C PRO A 174 -12.40 6.60 2.40
N GLY A 175 -13.24 5.86 3.11
CA GLY A 175 -14.12 6.42 4.15
C GLY A 175 -13.35 7.15 5.27
N SER A 176 -12.08 6.80 5.48
CA SER A 176 -11.17 7.48 6.41
C SER A 176 -10.55 8.77 5.86
N GLY A 177 -10.83 9.15 4.61
CA GLY A 177 -10.22 10.31 3.94
C GLY A 177 -8.99 9.98 3.09
N CYS A 178 -8.47 11.00 2.40
CA CYS A 178 -7.33 10.86 1.49
C CYS A 178 -5.99 10.60 2.21
N PRO A 179 -4.99 10.04 1.50
CA PRO A 179 -3.75 9.58 2.13
C PRO A 179 -3.02 10.62 2.99
N ASN A 180 -3.05 11.89 2.61
CA ASN A 180 -2.59 13.01 3.42
C ASN A 180 -3.23 14.33 2.95
N LYS A 181 -2.97 15.43 3.67
CA LYS A 181 -3.56 16.76 3.41
C LYS A 181 -3.14 17.44 2.09
N GLN A 182 -2.13 16.92 1.40
CA GLN A 182 -1.69 17.47 0.10
C GLN A 182 -2.56 16.96 -1.06
N TRP A 183 -3.31 15.88 -0.84
CA TRP A 183 -4.28 15.38 -1.82
C TRP A 183 -5.49 16.30 -1.84
N ARG A 184 -5.95 16.62 -3.05
CA ARG A 184 -7.19 17.36 -3.25
C ARG A 184 -8.36 16.39 -3.27
N GLU A 185 -9.50 16.82 -2.76
CA GLU A 185 -10.71 16.01 -2.73
C GLU A 185 -11.71 16.51 -3.77
N GLY A 186 -12.48 15.60 -4.33
CA GLY A 186 -13.59 15.94 -5.21
C GLY A 186 -14.60 14.80 -5.28
N PHE A 187 -15.72 15.04 -5.94
CA PHE A 187 -16.79 14.05 -6.04
C PHE A 187 -17.60 14.18 -7.33
N ARG A 188 -18.21 13.07 -7.74
CA ARG A 188 -19.28 13.00 -8.73
C ARG A 188 -20.43 12.22 -8.12
N TYR A 189 -21.60 12.85 -8.03
CA TYR A 189 -22.86 12.14 -7.84
C TYR A 189 -23.39 11.72 -9.21
N HIS A 190 -23.54 10.42 -9.37
CA HIS A 190 -24.19 9.79 -10.50
C HIS A 190 -25.65 9.56 -10.15
N ASP A 191 -26.54 10.24 -10.85
CA ASP A 191 -27.96 9.91 -10.87
C ASP A 191 -28.14 8.67 -11.74
N SER A 192 -28.48 7.55 -11.11
CA SER A 192 -28.59 6.26 -11.79
C SER A 192 -30.05 5.96 -12.08
N GLU A 193 -30.30 5.14 -13.11
CA GLU A 193 -31.66 4.79 -13.56
C GLU A 193 -32.67 4.56 -12.43
N ASN A 194 -33.80 5.27 -12.47
CA ASN A 194 -34.81 5.20 -11.39
C ASN A 194 -35.62 3.89 -11.39
N VAL A 195 -35.53 3.09 -12.46
CA VAL A 195 -36.28 1.85 -12.65
C VAL A 195 -35.31 0.69 -12.88
N GLU A 196 -35.51 -0.44 -12.19
CA GLU A 196 -34.67 -1.65 -12.26
C GLU A 196 -33.17 -1.44 -11.95
N ASN A 197 -32.79 -0.41 -11.20
CA ASN A 197 -31.42 -0.32 -10.71
C ASN A 197 -31.12 -1.41 -9.67
N THR A 198 -29.87 -1.88 -9.68
CA THR A 198 -29.34 -2.81 -8.68
C THR A 198 -28.18 -2.17 -7.94
N ASN A 199 -28.33 -0.89 -7.58
CA ASN A 199 -27.32 -0.18 -6.80
C ASN A 199 -27.20 -0.82 -5.43
N VAL A 200 -26.08 -1.50 -5.19
CA VAL A 200 -25.83 -2.14 -3.91
C VAL A 200 -24.44 -1.76 -3.42
N LYS A 201 -24.42 -1.09 -2.27
CA LYS A 201 -23.22 -0.95 -1.45
C LYS A 201 -23.26 -2.04 -0.38
N PRO A 202 -22.25 -2.93 -0.31
CA PRO A 202 -22.16 -3.86 0.80
C PRO A 202 -22.09 -3.10 2.11
N ASN A 203 -22.74 -3.60 3.17
CA ASN A 203 -22.76 -3.00 4.52
C ASN A 203 -21.36 -2.70 5.10
N ARG A 204 -20.31 -3.28 4.52
CA ARG A 204 -18.90 -3.10 4.92
C ARG A 204 -18.06 -2.30 3.91
N SER A 205 -18.69 -1.47 3.07
CA SER A 205 -17.94 -0.66 2.12
C SER A 205 -17.18 0.48 2.77
N HIS A 206 -15.86 0.38 2.66
CA HIS A 206 -14.87 1.33 3.15
C HIS A 206 -14.53 2.42 2.14
N LEU A 207 -15.27 2.50 1.03
CA LEU A 207 -15.26 3.65 0.13
C LEU A 207 -16.12 4.76 0.71
N SER A 208 -15.64 6.00 0.52
CA SER A 208 -16.41 7.19 0.82
C SER A 208 -17.50 7.41 -0.24
N GLY A 209 -18.57 8.09 0.17
CA GLY A 209 -19.70 8.41 -0.68
C GLY A 209 -20.95 7.56 -0.37
N PRO A 210 -22.13 8.18 -0.24
CA PRO A 210 -23.40 7.48 -0.14
C PRO A 210 -23.75 6.75 -1.44
N VAL A 211 -24.43 5.61 -1.28
CA VAL A 211 -25.12 4.88 -2.35
C VAL A 211 -26.58 4.81 -1.94
N SER A 212 -27.46 5.30 -2.81
CA SER A 212 -28.90 5.24 -2.64
C SER A 212 -29.52 4.46 -3.82
N PRO A 213 -30.82 4.12 -3.73
CA PRO A 213 -31.55 3.61 -4.89
C PRO A 213 -31.55 4.59 -6.07
N HIS A 214 -31.39 5.89 -5.84
CA HIS A 214 -31.43 6.91 -6.90
C HIS A 214 -30.05 7.18 -7.50
N GLY A 215 -28.97 6.95 -6.75
CA GLY A 215 -27.66 7.33 -7.27
C GLY A 215 -26.48 6.93 -6.40
N VAL A 216 -25.30 7.12 -6.99
CA VAL A 216 -24.03 6.77 -6.38
C VAL A 216 -23.12 7.97 -6.37
N ARG A 217 -22.67 8.34 -5.16
CA ARG A 217 -21.65 9.36 -5.00
C ARG A 217 -20.27 8.71 -5.02
N GLN A 218 -19.50 8.99 -6.07
CA GLN A 218 -18.08 8.66 -6.15
C GLN A 218 -17.27 9.81 -5.57
N GLU A 219 -16.34 9.47 -4.69
CA GLU A 219 -15.43 10.40 -4.05
C GLU A 219 -13.98 10.11 -4.50
N PHE A 220 -13.22 11.17 -4.72
CA PHE A 220 -11.90 11.13 -5.33
C PHE A 220 -10.85 11.76 -4.42
N CYS A 221 -9.67 11.16 -4.41
CA CYS A 221 -8.43 11.78 -3.94
C CYS A 221 -7.56 12.05 -5.16
N ILE A 222 -7.22 13.32 -5.41
CA ILE A 222 -6.38 13.74 -6.55
C ILE A 222 -5.00 14.16 -6.06
N HIS A 223 -3.99 13.48 -6.59
CA HIS A 223 -2.59 13.83 -6.44
C HIS A 223 -2.18 14.71 -7.61
N MET A 224 -1.61 15.88 -7.30
CA MET A 224 -1.02 16.77 -8.29
C MET A 224 0.47 16.52 -8.33
N ASP A 225 1.03 16.42 -9.54
CA ASP A 225 2.47 16.19 -9.68
C ASP A 225 3.28 17.25 -8.95
N THR A 226 4.43 16.83 -8.40
CA THR A 226 5.38 17.75 -7.77
C THR A 226 6.64 17.78 -8.65
N PRO A 227 6.96 18.94 -9.27
CA PRO A 227 8.09 19.04 -10.19
C PRO A 227 9.40 18.53 -9.57
N GLY A 228 10.18 17.77 -10.35
CA GLY A 228 11.53 17.31 -9.97
C GLY A 228 11.60 15.91 -9.34
N LYS A 229 10.48 15.19 -9.18
CA LYS A 229 10.47 13.77 -8.77
C LYS A 229 10.16 12.89 -9.98
N ASN A 230 10.98 11.87 -10.23
CA ASN A 230 10.72 10.84 -11.26
C ASN A 230 10.73 9.44 -10.63
N ILE A 231 9.62 9.09 -9.99
CA ILE A 231 9.40 7.81 -9.32
C ILE A 231 8.44 6.99 -10.21
N PRO A 232 8.89 5.86 -10.77
CA PRO A 232 8.07 5.08 -11.70
C PRO A 232 6.94 4.32 -10.97
N TRP A 233 5.82 4.15 -11.66
CA TRP A 233 4.75 3.27 -11.20
C TRP A 233 5.20 1.80 -11.21
N PRO A 234 4.92 1.02 -10.15
CA PRO A 234 5.31 -0.38 -10.09
C PRO A 234 4.52 -1.20 -11.10
N ARG A 235 5.18 -2.17 -11.74
CA ARG A 235 4.52 -3.07 -12.71
C ARG A 235 3.50 -3.95 -11.97
N GLY A 236 2.24 -3.91 -12.41
CA GLY A 236 1.18 -4.76 -11.89
C GLY A 236 -0.05 -4.78 -12.79
N LYS A 237 -1.18 -5.19 -12.23
CA LYS A 237 -2.48 -5.27 -12.92
C LYS A 237 -3.52 -4.47 -12.14
N TYR A 238 -3.56 -3.16 -12.35
CA TYR A 238 -4.43 -2.22 -11.64
C TYR A 238 -4.62 -0.94 -12.45
N CYS A 239 -5.62 -0.14 -12.10
CA CYS A 239 -5.86 1.19 -12.66
C CYS A 239 -6.00 2.26 -11.58
N ILE A 240 -5.74 3.49 -11.99
CA ILE A 240 -5.95 4.74 -11.27
C ILE A 240 -6.72 5.71 -12.18
N TYR A 241 -7.31 6.76 -11.63
CA TYR A 241 -7.94 7.78 -12.47
C TYR A 241 -6.89 8.65 -13.16
N ARG A 242 -7.12 9.01 -14.43
CA ARG A 242 -6.24 9.92 -15.17
C ARG A 242 -6.41 11.34 -14.64
N LYS A 243 -5.31 12.09 -14.58
CA LYS A 243 -5.33 13.53 -14.33
C LYS A 243 -4.19 14.20 -15.10
N GLY A 244 -4.48 15.31 -15.76
CA GLY A 244 -3.46 16.08 -16.48
C GLY A 244 -3.28 15.64 -17.94
N GLU A 245 -4.37 15.26 -18.59
CA GLU A 245 -4.53 14.93 -20.02
C GLU A 245 -3.85 13.63 -20.47
N THR A 246 -2.71 13.29 -19.88
CA THR A 246 -1.91 12.11 -20.23
C THR A 246 -1.69 11.21 -19.02
N CYS A 247 -1.45 9.93 -19.28
CA CYS A 247 -1.15 8.98 -18.22
C CYS A 247 0.29 9.11 -17.72
N PRO A 248 0.53 8.92 -16.40
CA PRO A 248 1.88 8.75 -15.89
C PRO A 248 2.66 7.66 -16.64
N THR A 249 3.98 7.86 -16.77
CA THR A 249 4.87 6.96 -17.52
C THR A 249 4.69 5.50 -17.08
N GLY A 250 4.46 4.62 -18.07
CA GLY A 250 4.30 3.19 -17.87
C GLY A 250 2.87 2.71 -17.60
N LEU A 251 1.89 3.62 -17.60
CA LEU A 251 0.46 3.30 -17.55
C LEU A 251 -0.20 3.55 -18.91
N LEU A 252 -1.18 2.71 -19.25
CA LEU A 252 -1.95 2.80 -20.48
C LEU A 252 -3.29 3.48 -20.22
N GLU A 253 -3.73 4.31 -21.16
CA GLU A 253 -5.03 4.98 -21.09
C GLU A 253 -6.20 3.99 -21.24
N GLY A 254 -7.29 4.31 -20.55
CA GLY A 254 -8.61 3.71 -20.74
C GLY A 254 -9.71 4.66 -20.28
N TRP A 255 -10.97 4.27 -20.49
CA TRP A 255 -12.12 5.05 -20.06
C TRP A 255 -13.30 4.15 -19.68
N VAL A 256 -14.18 4.67 -18.84
CA VAL A 256 -15.49 4.07 -18.57
C VAL A 256 -16.55 5.15 -18.74
N ARG A 257 -17.60 4.82 -19.50
CA ARG A 257 -18.79 5.64 -19.65
C ARG A 257 -19.88 5.15 -18.71
N TRP A 258 -20.43 6.08 -17.96
CA TRP A 258 -21.62 5.95 -17.16
C TRP A 258 -22.78 6.57 -17.93
N ASP A 259 -23.72 5.71 -18.28
CA ASP A 259 -25.03 6.11 -18.78
C ASP A 259 -25.87 6.47 -17.55
N ASP A 260 -25.84 7.76 -17.19
CA ASP A 260 -26.57 8.30 -16.05
C ASP A 260 -28.01 8.64 -16.51
N GLU A 261 -28.96 8.73 -15.57
CA GLU A 261 -30.37 8.95 -15.86
C GLU A 261 -30.59 10.27 -16.64
N ASN A 262 -31.37 10.20 -17.73
CA ASN A 262 -31.58 11.33 -18.64
C ASN A 262 -32.87 12.11 -18.35
N THR A 263 -33.67 11.70 -17.36
CA THR A 263 -34.91 12.40 -16.97
C THR A 263 -34.64 13.42 -15.87
N ARG A 264 -35.15 14.67 -16.02
CA ARG A 264 -34.92 15.76 -15.05
C ARG A 264 -35.86 15.72 -13.83
N ILE A 265 -36.38 14.55 -13.49
CA ILE A 265 -37.49 14.44 -12.54
C ILE A 265 -36.98 14.40 -11.09
N ASP A 266 -35.79 13.82 -10.82
CA ASP A 266 -35.20 13.75 -9.48
C ASP A 266 -33.65 13.87 -9.50
N PHE A 267 -33.05 14.31 -8.39
CA PHE A 267 -31.60 14.39 -8.06
C PHE A 267 -30.58 14.42 -9.22
N PRO A 268 -30.47 15.53 -9.98
CA PRO A 268 -29.58 15.59 -11.13
C PRO A 268 -28.12 15.35 -10.72
N ASN A 269 -27.36 14.83 -11.69
CA ASN A 269 -25.91 14.74 -11.63
C ASN A 269 -25.26 16.01 -11.06
N THR A 270 -24.43 15.85 -10.03
CA THR A 270 -23.67 16.96 -9.43
C THR A 270 -22.21 16.58 -9.25
N PHE A 271 -21.32 17.56 -9.28
CA PHE A 271 -19.91 17.35 -9.01
C PHE A 271 -19.31 18.57 -8.30
N GLY A 272 -18.15 18.37 -7.67
CA GLY A 272 -17.42 19.45 -7.03
C GLY A 272 -16.02 19.04 -6.61
N GLY A 273 -15.22 20.03 -6.21
CA GLY A 273 -13.82 19.84 -5.84
C GLY A 273 -12.92 19.51 -7.04
N GLU A 274 -11.85 18.77 -6.79
CA GLU A 274 -10.90 18.37 -7.82
C GLU A 274 -11.30 17.02 -8.44
N LEU A 275 -11.52 17.00 -9.75
CA LEU A 275 -11.96 15.81 -10.48
C LEU A 275 -10.81 15.19 -11.27
N PRO A 276 -10.87 13.86 -11.52
CA PRO A 276 -10.11 13.27 -12.60
C PRO A 276 -10.45 13.87 -13.96
N ASP A 277 -9.65 13.55 -14.96
CA ASP A 277 -10.01 13.87 -16.34
C ASP A 277 -11.26 13.07 -16.73
N GLY A 278 -12.20 13.76 -17.36
CA GLY A 278 -13.48 13.17 -17.73
C GLY A 278 -14.38 14.16 -18.47
N ILE A 279 -15.54 13.67 -18.85
CA ILE A 279 -16.66 14.47 -19.35
C ILE A 279 -17.76 14.35 -18.29
N TYR A 280 -18.15 15.45 -17.67
CA TYR A 280 -19.08 15.50 -16.54
C TYR A 280 -20.38 16.21 -16.94
N GLY A 281 -21.11 15.64 -17.90
CA GLY A 281 -22.36 16.20 -18.40
C GLY A 281 -23.59 15.45 -17.86
N GLU A 282 -24.60 15.32 -18.70
CA GLU A 282 -25.75 14.43 -18.46
C GLU A 282 -25.31 12.98 -18.33
N ASN A 283 -24.30 12.56 -19.11
CA ASN A 283 -23.59 11.30 -18.93
C ASN A 283 -22.17 11.55 -18.43
N THR A 284 -21.60 10.60 -17.71
CA THR A 284 -20.22 10.71 -17.22
C THR A 284 -19.26 9.84 -18.01
N VAL A 285 -18.16 10.39 -18.53
CA VAL A 285 -17.00 9.60 -18.95
C VAL A 285 -15.87 9.87 -17.98
N ILE A 286 -15.29 8.84 -17.38
CA ILE A 286 -14.09 8.96 -16.53
C ILE A 286 -12.92 8.28 -17.23
N TYR A 287 -11.79 8.99 -17.34
CA TYR A 287 -10.56 8.44 -17.91
C TYR A 287 -9.70 7.79 -16.81
N PHE A 288 -8.98 6.73 -17.20
CA PHE A 288 -8.16 5.91 -16.32
C PHE A 288 -6.76 5.70 -16.91
N CYS A 289 -5.82 5.41 -16.04
CA CYS A 289 -4.48 4.96 -16.36
C CYS A 289 -4.24 3.60 -15.72
N CYS A 290 -3.92 2.60 -16.54
CA CYS A 290 -3.84 1.21 -16.12
C CYS A 290 -2.44 0.64 -16.30
N SER A 291 -1.92 0.00 -15.25
CA SER A 291 -0.79 -0.91 -15.37
C SER A 291 -1.33 -2.25 -15.85
N THR A 292 -0.82 -2.72 -16.99
CA THR A 292 -1.28 -3.94 -17.64
C THR A 292 -0.19 -5.01 -17.68
N SER A 293 0.96 -4.82 -17.01
CA SER A 293 2.10 -5.71 -17.08
C SER A 293 2.46 -6.31 -15.72
N GLY A 294 2.78 -7.61 -15.67
CA GLY A 294 3.06 -8.31 -14.40
C GLY A 294 1.88 -9.14 -13.89
N LYS A 295 1.99 -9.60 -12.63
CA LYS A 295 1.03 -10.53 -12.00
C LYS A 295 0.36 -9.88 -10.78
N LYS A 296 -0.95 -10.08 -10.64
CA LYS A 296 -1.74 -9.60 -9.50
C LYS A 296 -1.24 -10.11 -8.14
N SER A 297 -0.72 -11.33 -8.10
CA SER A 297 -0.18 -11.98 -6.90
C SER A 297 1.28 -11.59 -6.60
N ALA A 298 1.89 -10.75 -7.43
CA ALA A 298 3.23 -10.23 -7.14
C ALA A 298 3.05 -8.88 -6.45
N SER A 299 3.35 -8.83 -5.16
CA SER A 299 3.11 -7.65 -4.32
C SER A 299 3.91 -6.43 -4.81
N ILE A 300 3.21 -5.31 -5.07
CA ILE A 300 3.81 -4.04 -5.50
C ILE A 300 4.10 -3.11 -4.31
N SER A 301 5.11 -2.27 -4.44
CA SER A 301 5.44 -1.25 -3.44
C SER A 301 4.75 0.08 -3.79
N LEU A 302 3.89 0.55 -2.90
CA LEU A 302 3.29 1.88 -2.90
C LEU A 302 3.33 2.44 -1.47
N PRO A 303 3.11 3.74 -1.27
CA PRO A 303 3.18 4.32 0.06
C PRO A 303 2.24 3.67 1.06
N TYR A 304 2.75 3.43 2.25
CA TYR A 304 2.04 2.85 3.38
C TYR A 304 1.84 3.89 4.49
N GLY A 305 0.88 3.65 5.37
CA GLY A 305 0.56 4.51 6.52
C GLY A 305 -0.83 5.13 6.47
N SER A 306 -1.43 5.20 5.27
CA SER A 306 -2.83 5.59 5.06
C SER A 306 -3.49 4.62 4.09
N PRO A 307 -4.79 4.31 4.25
CA PRO A 307 -5.50 3.46 3.29
C PRO A 307 -5.64 4.18 1.95
N PHE A 308 -5.66 3.39 0.88
CA PHE A 308 -5.92 3.86 -0.47
C PHE A 308 -6.51 2.72 -1.29
N TYR A 309 -7.04 3.03 -2.47
CA TYR A 309 -7.67 2.06 -3.32
C TYR A 309 -7.04 2.09 -4.71
N LEU A 310 -6.86 0.91 -5.28
CA LEU A 310 -6.59 0.73 -6.70
C LEU A 310 -7.81 0.05 -7.33
N ILE A 311 -8.03 0.31 -8.61
CA ILE A 311 -9.11 -0.33 -9.37
C ILE A 311 -8.55 -1.61 -10.00
N ALA A 312 -9.28 -2.71 -9.90
CA ALA A 312 -8.82 -3.98 -10.45
C ALA A 312 -8.81 -3.95 -12.00
N TYR A 313 -7.73 -4.42 -12.62
CA TYR A 313 -7.63 -4.50 -14.08
C TYR A 313 -7.85 -5.92 -14.61
N GLY A 314 -8.79 -6.13 -15.52
CA GLY A 314 -8.97 -7.37 -16.29
C GLY A 314 -9.34 -8.64 -15.49
N SER A 315 -9.66 -8.54 -14.19
CA SER A 315 -10.32 -9.62 -13.42
C SER A 315 -10.81 -9.11 -12.06
N HIS A 316 -11.63 -9.92 -11.38
CA HIS A 316 -12.09 -9.68 -10.01
C HIS A 316 -11.02 -9.86 -8.92
N ARG A 317 -9.78 -10.22 -9.28
CA ARG A 317 -8.68 -10.31 -8.30
C ARG A 317 -7.97 -8.96 -8.20
N CYS A 318 -7.65 -8.57 -6.97
CA CYS A 318 -6.91 -7.37 -6.66
C CYS A 318 -5.41 -7.54 -6.87
N GLN A 319 -4.74 -6.44 -7.19
CA GLN A 319 -3.30 -6.35 -7.12
C GLN A 319 -2.86 -6.40 -5.64
N GLU A 320 -1.96 -7.32 -5.30
CA GLU A 320 -1.34 -7.35 -3.99
C GLU A 320 -0.40 -6.14 -3.83
N VAL A 321 -0.47 -5.47 -2.69
CA VAL A 321 0.37 -4.32 -2.33
C VAL A 321 1.09 -4.64 -1.03
N ARG A 322 2.39 -4.35 -0.95
CA ARG A 322 3.18 -4.61 0.24
C ARG A 322 2.60 -3.82 1.42
N TYR A 323 2.62 -4.43 2.59
CA TYR A 323 2.15 -3.82 3.85
C TYR A 323 0.64 -3.52 3.92
N HIS A 324 -0.14 -3.91 2.90
CA HIS A 324 -1.60 -3.83 2.91
C HIS A 324 -2.22 -5.21 2.66
N LYS A 325 -3.37 -5.51 3.29
CA LYS A 325 -4.14 -6.72 2.98
C LYS A 325 -5.03 -6.41 1.78
N ALA A 326 -4.78 -7.05 0.63
CA ALA A 326 -5.63 -6.92 -0.55
C ALA A 326 -6.99 -7.60 -0.30
N GLY A 327 -8.03 -6.80 -0.12
CA GLY A 327 -9.43 -7.24 -0.08
C GLY A 327 -10.18 -6.73 -1.31
N LEU A 328 -11.07 -7.53 -1.87
CA LEU A 328 -11.95 -7.09 -2.94
C LEU A 328 -13.12 -6.32 -2.33
N HIS A 329 -13.32 -5.07 -2.72
CA HIS A 329 -14.55 -4.34 -2.45
C HIS A 329 -15.32 -4.16 -3.76
N SER A 330 -16.54 -4.65 -3.81
CA SER A 330 -17.43 -4.36 -4.94
C SER A 330 -18.41 -3.29 -4.51
N THR A 331 -18.54 -2.24 -5.31
CA THR A 331 -19.78 -1.46 -5.36
C THR A 331 -20.40 -1.83 -6.69
N ILE A 332 -21.58 -2.46 -6.65
CA ILE A 332 -22.32 -2.78 -7.87
C ILE A 332 -23.10 -1.52 -8.20
N VAL A 333 -22.77 -0.90 -9.33
CA VAL A 333 -23.50 0.23 -9.85
C VAL A 333 -23.98 -0.17 -11.24
N THR A 334 -25.29 -0.20 -11.43
CA THR A 334 -25.89 -0.40 -12.75
C THR A 334 -25.94 0.93 -13.46
N SER A 335 -24.99 1.16 -14.36
CA SER A 335 -25.19 2.03 -15.52
C SER A 335 -25.19 1.13 -16.76
N LYS A 336 -26.07 1.40 -17.73
CA LYS A 336 -26.06 0.69 -19.01
C LYS A 336 -24.79 1.08 -19.77
N ALA A 337 -23.71 0.32 -19.65
CA ALA A 337 -22.65 0.42 -20.65
C ALA A 337 -23.20 -0.08 -22.00
N SER A 338 -23.41 0.86 -22.92
CA SER A 338 -23.59 0.56 -24.34
C SER A 338 -22.25 0.10 -24.94
N PRO A 339 -22.28 -0.82 -25.93
CA PRO A 339 -21.10 -1.47 -26.50
C PRO A 339 -20.05 -0.51 -27.07
#